data_AF-A0A944C1D4-F1
#
_entry.id   AF-A0A944C1D4-F1
#
_cell.length_a   1.000
_cell.length_b   1.000
_cell.length_c   1.000
_cell.angle_alpha   90.00
_cell.angle_beta   90.00
_cell.angle_gamma   90.00
#
_symmetry.space_group_name_H-M   'P 1'
#
loop_
_entity.id
_entity.type
_entity.pdbx_description
1 polymer ?
#
loop_
_entity_poly.entity_id
_entity_poly.type
_entity_poly.pdbx_seq_one_letter_code
_entity_poly.pdbx_strand_id
1 'polypeptide(L)'
;NFRVTKNAVQLMTDDLAVLEDKLASGTDFRIMEVPSEWTVSMRDAKMYEIENDKDLIKNIASEEFKNKRIRTFLSAEELETALKGLYRSAKVSMEENGSNTLFLSLGLLRWFESDLSEKARYAPLVLIPIDIVRNVRDKGYIIRSRQEDAQMNITLIEYLRQDHGISIDGLDPLPEDEHGIDLPLVFNTVRQAVMGKKGWNILEYSFIGLFSFGQFVMWNDIRNRSGELKANKVVSCLMEGKVSDALTGEFIADTDIDTKLSLKSIAVPVDADSSQLCAVAAAASGRSFVLHGPPGTGKSQTITNMIANALYNGKSVLFVAEKMAALKVVQKRLANIGLDPFCLELHSNKTNKSAVLSELNKALETAQVKSPEQHAATADKLAQEKAKLNSVIEA
;
A
#
# COMPACT_ATOMS: atom_id res chain seq x y z
N ASN A 1 17.56 11.24 1.99
CA ASN A 1 18.03 12.45 1.28
C ASN A 1 17.29 12.53 -0.05
N PHE A 2 16.32 13.43 -0.13
CA PHE A 2 15.61 13.76 -1.35
C PHE A 2 16.54 14.50 -2.32
N ARG A 3 16.57 14.04 -3.57
CA ARG A 3 17.31 14.69 -4.65
C ARG A 3 16.30 15.07 -5.71
N VAL A 4 16.33 16.33 -6.14
CA VAL A 4 15.60 16.74 -7.33
C VAL A 4 16.26 16.06 -8.52
N THR A 5 15.60 15.03 -9.01
CA THR A 5 15.99 14.25 -10.18
C THR A 5 14.90 14.40 -11.23
N LYS A 6 15.07 13.80 -12.41
CA LYS A 6 14.01 13.71 -13.43
C LYS A 6 12.73 13.02 -12.94
N ASN A 7 12.78 12.35 -11.78
CA ASN A 7 11.66 11.67 -11.15
C ASN A 7 11.00 12.49 -10.03
N ALA A 8 11.23 13.80 -9.99
CA ALA A 8 10.52 14.71 -9.11
C ALA A 8 10.18 15.99 -9.89
N VAL A 9 8.93 16.44 -9.78
CA VAL A 9 8.45 17.65 -10.46
C VAL A 9 8.12 18.69 -9.40
N GLN A 10 8.87 19.80 -9.41
CA GLN A 10 8.60 20.94 -8.54
C GLN A 10 7.40 21.73 -9.06
N LEU A 11 6.47 22.05 -8.17
CA LEU A 11 5.32 22.88 -8.47
C LEU A 11 5.58 24.33 -8.08
N MET A 12 5.07 25.26 -8.88
CA MET A 12 4.98 26.67 -8.54
C MET A 12 3.77 26.87 -7.64
N THR A 13 4.02 27.18 -6.38
CA THR A 13 3.00 27.37 -5.35
C THR A 13 3.24 28.68 -4.61
N ASP A 14 2.16 29.40 -4.33
CA ASP A 14 2.21 30.62 -3.51
C ASP A 14 2.08 30.28 -2.02
N ASP A 15 1.07 29.47 -1.70
CA ASP A 15 0.76 28.99 -0.36
C ASP A 15 0.50 27.48 -0.39
N LEU A 16 1.24 26.74 0.45
CA LEU A 16 1.10 25.29 0.55
C LEU A 16 -0.14 24.87 1.33
N ALA A 17 -0.58 25.65 2.33
CA ALA A 17 -1.79 25.37 3.10
C ALA A 17 -3.01 25.44 2.19
N VAL A 18 -3.09 26.50 1.37
CA VAL A 18 -4.19 26.64 0.41
C VAL A 18 -4.20 25.50 -0.63
N LEU A 19 -3.02 25.03 -1.07
CA LEU A 19 -2.95 23.86 -1.96
C LEU A 19 -3.47 22.59 -1.28
N GLU A 20 -3.09 22.39 -0.02
CA GLU A 20 -3.55 21.27 0.81
C GLU A 20 -5.07 21.29 0.98
N ASP A 21 -5.63 22.39 1.48
CA ASP A 21 -7.08 22.57 1.69
C ASP A 21 -7.89 22.25 0.41
N LYS A 22 -7.41 22.72 -0.74
CA LYS A 22 -8.10 22.48 -2.01
C LYS A 22 -8.02 21.02 -2.43
N LEU A 23 -6.90 20.36 -2.21
CA LEU A 23 -6.76 18.93 -2.47
C LEU A 23 -7.62 18.10 -1.50
N ALA A 24 -7.67 18.48 -0.22
CA ALA A 24 -8.52 17.87 0.81
C ALA A 24 -10.01 18.00 0.46
N SER A 25 -10.43 19.14 -0.08
CA SER A 25 -11.81 19.35 -0.59
C SER A 25 -12.14 18.56 -1.87
N GLY A 26 -11.18 17.82 -2.44
CA GLY A 26 -11.37 17.01 -3.66
C GLY A 26 -11.20 17.78 -4.97
N THR A 27 -10.54 18.95 -4.95
CA THR A 27 -10.28 19.71 -6.18
C THR A 27 -9.14 19.08 -6.98
N ASP A 28 -9.41 18.77 -8.24
CA ASP A 28 -8.41 18.33 -9.22
C ASP A 28 -7.65 19.53 -9.81
N PHE A 29 -6.33 19.39 -9.99
CA PHE A 29 -5.48 20.42 -10.59
C PHE A 29 -4.78 19.94 -11.86
N ARG A 30 -4.82 20.76 -12.90
CA ARG A 30 -4.06 20.51 -14.14
C ARG A 30 -2.62 20.97 -13.97
N ILE A 31 -1.67 20.10 -14.28
CA ILE A 31 -0.23 20.45 -14.26
C ILE A 31 0.18 21.01 -15.61
N MET A 32 0.85 22.17 -15.57
CA MET A 32 1.25 22.95 -16.72
C MET A 32 2.76 23.20 -16.72
N GLU A 33 3.34 23.31 -17.91
CA GLU A 33 4.73 23.69 -18.13
C GLU A 33 5.02 25.13 -17.67
N VAL A 34 6.30 25.45 -17.58
CA VAL A 34 6.80 26.80 -17.31
C VAL A 34 6.16 27.83 -18.25
N PRO A 35 5.80 29.04 -17.78
CA PRO A 35 5.26 30.08 -18.64
C PRO A 35 6.15 30.35 -19.86
N SER A 36 5.54 30.50 -21.04
CA SER A 36 6.24 30.68 -22.32
C SER A 36 7.24 31.86 -22.30
N GLU A 37 6.91 32.90 -21.53
CA GLU A 37 7.68 34.13 -21.37
C GLU A 37 9.03 33.92 -20.64
N TRP A 38 9.20 32.79 -19.96
CA TRP A 38 10.38 32.48 -19.11
C TRP A 38 11.38 31.52 -19.77
N THR A 39 11.06 31.04 -20.97
CA THR A 39 11.77 29.94 -21.65
C THR A 39 13.23 30.25 -22.05
N VAL A 40 13.65 31.52 -22.04
CA VAL A 40 14.98 31.95 -22.52
C VAL A 40 16.00 32.12 -21.38
N SER A 41 15.56 32.42 -20.14
CA SER A 41 16.48 32.85 -19.06
C SER A 41 16.82 31.79 -18.01
N MET A 42 16.16 30.63 -18.00
CA MET A 42 16.26 29.67 -16.87
C MET A 42 17.04 28.39 -17.14
N ARG A 43 17.69 28.23 -18.31
CA ARG A 43 18.42 26.99 -18.62
C ARG A 43 19.60 26.69 -17.69
N ASP A 44 20.16 27.70 -17.02
CA ASP A 44 21.37 27.56 -16.18
C ASP A 44 21.17 27.97 -14.71
N ALA A 45 19.96 28.35 -14.28
CA ALA A 45 19.70 28.67 -12.88
C ALA A 45 19.52 27.37 -12.09
N LYS A 46 20.48 27.05 -11.21
CA LYS A 46 20.29 26.02 -10.19
C LYS A 46 18.96 26.27 -9.50
N MET A 47 18.13 25.23 -9.44
CA MET A 47 16.70 25.21 -9.09
C MET A 47 16.32 25.67 -7.66
N TYR A 48 17.15 26.49 -7.00
CA TYR A 48 17.03 26.84 -5.58
C TYR A 48 17.39 28.29 -5.21
N GLU A 49 17.75 29.16 -6.15
CA GLU A 49 18.11 30.55 -5.82
C GLU A 49 17.49 31.55 -6.80
N ILE A 50 16.16 31.57 -6.86
CA ILE A 50 15.43 32.69 -7.46
C ILE A 50 14.91 33.53 -6.29
N GLU A 51 15.78 34.30 -5.64
CA GLU A 51 15.33 35.30 -4.64
C GLU A 51 14.74 36.54 -5.31
N ASN A 52 15.18 36.89 -6.51
CA ASN A 52 14.77 38.12 -7.20
C ASN A 52 13.40 38.05 -7.89
N ASP A 53 12.90 36.85 -8.27
CA ASP A 53 11.59 36.71 -8.94
C ASP A 53 10.52 36.05 -8.07
N LYS A 54 10.73 35.94 -6.74
CA LYS A 54 9.76 35.30 -5.83
C LYS A 54 8.35 35.87 -5.96
N ASP A 55 8.23 37.19 -6.03
CA ASP A 55 6.93 37.87 -6.12
C ASP A 55 6.24 37.60 -7.47
N LEU A 56 7.01 37.50 -8.55
CA LEU A 56 6.47 37.19 -9.87
C LEU A 56 6.00 35.73 -9.95
N ILE A 57 6.77 34.78 -9.40
CA ILE A 57 6.36 33.37 -9.30
C ILE A 57 5.08 33.26 -8.47
N LYS A 58 5.00 33.95 -7.33
CA LYS A 58 3.82 33.94 -6.45
C LYS A 58 2.58 34.48 -7.16
N ASN A 59 2.70 35.60 -7.86
CA ASN A 59 1.58 36.19 -8.60
C ASN A 59 1.06 35.23 -9.68
N ILE A 60 1.96 34.67 -10.50
CA ILE A 60 1.59 33.69 -11.53
C ILE A 60 0.95 32.45 -10.90
N ALA A 61 1.56 31.92 -9.82
CA ALA A 61 1.03 30.75 -9.11
C ALA A 61 -0.38 31.02 -8.57
N SER A 62 -0.62 32.19 -7.95
CA SER A 62 -1.93 32.57 -7.40
C SER A 62 -3.01 32.69 -8.49
N GLU A 63 -2.70 33.30 -9.64
CA GLU A 63 -3.64 33.42 -10.76
C GLU A 63 -3.95 32.07 -11.43
N GLU A 64 -2.93 31.25 -11.64
CA GLU A 64 -3.10 29.92 -12.23
C GLU A 64 -3.88 28.99 -11.31
N PHE A 65 -3.61 29.08 -10.00
CA PHE A 65 -4.28 28.29 -8.98
C PHE A 65 -5.79 28.57 -8.92
N LYS A 66 -6.21 29.85 -9.05
CA LYS A 66 -7.63 30.23 -9.17
C LYS A 66 -8.32 29.56 -10.38
N ASN A 67 -7.57 29.29 -11.44
CA ASN A 67 -8.04 28.61 -12.64
C ASN A 67 -7.89 27.07 -12.58
N LYS A 68 -7.59 26.49 -11.40
CA LYS A 68 -7.33 25.06 -11.19
C LYS A 68 -6.14 24.53 -12.01
N ARG A 69 -5.14 25.39 -12.24
CA ARG A 69 -3.89 25.04 -12.94
C ARG A 69 -2.71 25.27 -11.99
N ILE A 70 -1.71 24.40 -12.06
CA ILE A 70 -0.46 24.52 -11.31
C ILE A 70 0.68 24.44 -12.31
N ARG A 71 1.52 25.48 -12.32
CA ARG A 71 2.69 25.57 -13.19
C ARG A 71 3.88 24.84 -12.59
N THR A 72 4.84 24.49 -13.45
CA THR A 72 6.11 23.86 -13.08
C THR A 72 7.28 24.64 -13.66
N PHE A 73 8.49 24.31 -13.27
CA PHE A 73 9.71 24.91 -13.81
C PHE A 73 10.25 24.17 -15.05
N LEU A 74 9.50 23.19 -15.57
CA LEU A 74 9.91 22.34 -16.69
C LEU A 74 9.32 22.85 -18.00
N SER A 75 10.07 22.68 -19.10
CA SER A 75 9.51 22.86 -20.44
C SER A 75 8.42 21.82 -20.73
N ALA A 76 7.61 22.04 -21.76
CA ALA A 76 6.52 21.12 -22.13
C ALA A 76 7.03 19.68 -22.38
N GLU A 77 8.17 19.53 -23.05
CA GLU A 77 8.76 18.22 -23.36
C GLU A 77 9.31 17.51 -22.11
N GLU A 78 9.99 18.25 -21.23
CA GLU A 78 10.51 17.74 -19.97
C GLU A 78 9.38 17.34 -19.02
N LEU A 79 8.34 18.18 -18.93
CA LEU A 79 7.17 17.91 -18.10
C LEU A 79 6.43 16.67 -18.58
N GLU A 80 6.17 16.53 -19.89
CA GLU A 80 5.51 15.34 -20.42
C GLU A 80 6.33 14.08 -20.12
N THR A 81 7.66 14.15 -20.29
CA THR A 81 8.56 13.03 -20.01
C THR A 81 8.56 12.67 -18.52
N ALA A 82 8.66 13.66 -17.63
CA ALA A 82 8.68 13.46 -16.18
C ALA A 82 7.36 12.89 -15.67
N LEU A 83 6.22 13.48 -16.03
CA LEU A 83 4.90 13.02 -15.58
C LEU A 83 4.55 11.64 -16.15
N LYS A 84 4.92 11.34 -17.40
CA LYS A 84 4.76 10.00 -17.99
C LYS A 84 5.63 8.96 -17.28
N GLY A 85 6.85 9.33 -16.90
CA GLY A 85 7.77 8.48 -16.12
C GLY A 85 7.22 8.18 -14.73
N LEU A 86 6.77 9.22 -14.02
CA LEU A 86 6.12 9.12 -12.71
C LEU A 86 4.87 8.23 -12.77
N TYR A 87 3.98 8.49 -13.72
CA TYR A 87 2.76 7.70 -13.92
C TYR A 87 3.06 6.22 -14.16
N ARG A 88 4.01 5.91 -15.05
CA ARG A 88 4.41 4.51 -15.34
C ARG A 88 5.01 3.84 -14.11
N SER A 89 5.91 4.51 -13.41
CA SER A 89 6.60 3.95 -12.25
C SER A 89 5.65 3.72 -11.07
N ALA A 90 4.73 4.66 -10.81
CA ALA A 90 3.68 4.50 -9.82
C ALA A 90 2.77 3.31 -10.14
N LYS A 91 2.38 3.18 -11.42
CA LYS A 91 1.57 2.04 -11.87
C LYS A 91 2.30 0.70 -11.70
N VAL A 92 3.59 0.63 -12.03
CA VAL A 92 4.40 -0.58 -11.82
C VAL A 92 4.53 -0.92 -10.33
N SER A 93 4.84 0.06 -9.47
CA SER A 93 4.91 -0.16 -8.02
C SER A 93 3.59 -0.69 -7.46
N MET A 94 2.47 -0.18 -7.96
CA MET A 94 1.15 -0.66 -7.57
C MET A 94 0.87 -2.10 -8.05
N GLU A 95 1.23 -2.43 -9.29
CA GLU A 95 0.98 -3.76 -9.86
C GLU A 95 1.88 -4.84 -9.25
N GLU A 96 3.15 -4.51 -8.98
CA GLU A 96 4.16 -5.44 -8.46
C GLU A 96 4.13 -5.55 -6.94
N ASN A 97 4.06 -4.42 -6.22
CA ASN A 97 4.22 -4.40 -4.76
C ASN A 97 2.92 -4.10 -4.00
N GLY A 98 1.83 -3.75 -4.70
CA GLY A 98 0.58 -3.32 -4.06
C GLY A 98 0.74 -2.06 -3.20
N SER A 99 1.83 -1.30 -3.35
CA SER A 99 2.14 -0.11 -2.57
C SER A 99 2.05 1.13 -3.44
N ASN A 100 1.30 2.12 -2.96
CA ASN A 100 1.37 3.46 -3.54
C ASN A 100 2.71 4.10 -3.18
N THR A 101 3.37 4.65 -4.18
CA THR A 101 4.62 5.39 -4.02
C THR A 101 4.50 6.81 -4.52
N LEU A 102 3.38 7.22 -5.11
CA LEU A 102 3.22 8.55 -5.69
C LEU A 102 2.60 9.50 -4.67
N PHE A 103 3.37 10.53 -4.32
CA PHE A 103 2.95 11.53 -3.34
C PHE A 103 3.24 12.94 -3.85
N LEU A 104 2.42 13.88 -3.39
CA LEU A 104 2.73 15.30 -3.32
C LEU A 104 3.41 15.55 -1.97
N SER A 105 4.69 15.91 -2.02
CA SER A 105 5.42 16.41 -0.86
C SER A 105 5.10 17.88 -0.64
N LEU A 106 4.78 18.25 0.59
CA LEU A 106 4.63 19.63 1.05
C LEU A 106 5.67 19.93 2.13
N GLY A 107 6.51 20.92 1.85
CA GLY A 107 7.61 21.32 2.73
C GLY A 107 8.81 20.36 2.66
N LEU A 108 10.00 20.94 2.79
CA LEU A 108 11.27 20.22 2.86
C LEU A 108 12.05 20.71 4.08
N LEU A 109 12.59 19.78 4.87
CA LEU A 109 13.70 20.10 5.76
C LEU A 109 14.98 20.17 4.95
N ARG A 110 15.60 21.36 4.90
CA ARG A 110 17.00 21.53 4.51
C ARG A 110 17.88 21.26 5.72
N TRP A 111 18.76 20.27 5.62
CA TRP A 111 19.65 19.84 6.71
C TRP A 111 21.06 19.55 6.20
N PHE A 112 22.01 19.46 7.14
CA PHE A 112 23.44 19.21 6.88
C PHE A 112 23.91 18.06 7.75
N GLU A 113 24.77 17.19 7.22
CA GLU A 113 25.27 16.00 7.96
C GLU A 113 26.12 16.35 9.18
N SER A 114 26.81 17.49 9.12
CA SER A 114 27.64 18.02 10.20
C SER A 114 27.72 19.54 10.09
N ASP A 115 28.17 20.19 11.16
CA ASP A 115 28.32 21.67 11.19
C ASP A 115 29.36 22.20 10.21
N LEU A 116 30.25 21.33 9.72
CA LEU A 116 31.28 21.62 8.72
C LEU A 116 30.83 21.29 7.29
N SER A 117 29.68 20.62 7.12
CA SER A 117 29.21 20.23 5.81
C SER A 117 28.59 21.43 5.09
N GLU A 118 29.09 21.72 3.89
CA GLU A 118 28.50 22.75 3.02
C GLU A 118 27.42 22.17 2.10
N LYS A 119 27.28 20.85 2.05
CA LYS A 119 26.35 20.17 1.15
C LYS A 119 24.98 20.02 1.80
N ALA A 120 24.07 20.90 1.42
CA ALA A 120 22.66 20.83 1.82
C ALA A 120 22.02 19.51 1.36
N ARG A 121 21.24 18.91 2.26
CA ARG A 121 20.38 17.75 2.02
C ARG A 121 18.94 18.13 2.26
N TYR A 122 18.03 17.43 1.60
CA TYR A 122 16.61 17.73 1.68
C TYR A 122 15.84 16.49 2.12
N ALA A 123 14.76 16.70 2.87
CA ALA A 123 13.83 15.64 3.24
C ALA A 123 12.40 16.19 3.22
N PRO A 124 11.46 15.53 2.52
CA PRO A 124 10.05 15.94 2.55
C PRO A 124 9.50 15.83 3.97
N LEU A 125 8.58 16.73 4.31
CA LEU A 125 7.89 16.76 5.60
C LEU A 125 6.56 16.02 5.48
N VAL A 126 5.58 16.64 4.84
CA VAL A 126 4.23 16.09 4.69
C VAL A 126 4.07 15.48 3.30
N LEU A 127 3.42 14.33 3.23
CA LEU A 127 3.25 13.54 2.01
C LEU A 127 1.77 13.22 1.82
N ILE A 128 1.20 13.79 0.75
CA ILE A 128 -0.20 13.57 0.38
C ILE A 128 -0.24 12.56 -0.76
N PRO A 129 -0.93 11.41 -0.60
CA PRO A 129 -1.11 10.44 -1.68
C PRO A 129 -1.88 11.05 -2.86
N ILE A 130 -1.34 10.96 -4.08
CA ILE A 130 -1.99 11.50 -5.28
C ILE A 130 -2.01 10.51 -6.44
N ASP A 131 -2.95 10.70 -7.36
CA ASP A 131 -2.99 10.08 -8.67
C ASP A 131 -2.64 11.08 -9.78
N ILE A 132 -1.89 10.62 -10.79
CA ILE A 132 -1.72 11.36 -12.05
C ILE A 132 -2.67 10.77 -13.10
N VAL A 133 -3.63 11.58 -13.55
CA VAL A 133 -4.61 11.19 -14.57
C VAL A 133 -4.30 11.90 -15.88
N ARG A 134 -4.10 11.14 -16.96
CA ARG A 134 -3.91 11.70 -18.30
C ARG A 134 -5.27 12.03 -18.93
N ASN A 135 -5.51 13.30 -19.23
CA ASN A 135 -6.68 13.73 -19.99
C ASN A 135 -6.40 13.54 -21.50
N VAL A 136 -7.18 12.64 -22.11
CA VAL A 136 -7.03 12.27 -23.53
C VAL A 136 -7.46 13.39 -24.48
N ARG A 137 -8.40 14.25 -24.08
CA ARG A 137 -8.94 15.32 -24.94
C ARG A 137 -8.01 16.53 -25.00
N ASP A 138 -7.46 16.96 -23.86
CA ASP A 138 -6.68 18.21 -23.76
C ASP A 138 -5.16 18.00 -23.74
N LYS A 139 -4.69 16.77 -24.00
CA LYS A 139 -3.27 16.36 -23.93
C LYS A 139 -2.56 16.89 -22.67
N GLY A 140 -3.22 16.80 -21.52
CA GLY A 140 -2.71 17.30 -20.24
C GLY A 140 -2.73 16.24 -19.14
N TYR A 141 -2.03 16.52 -18.05
CA TYR A 141 -2.05 15.70 -16.83
C TYR A 141 -2.76 16.45 -15.72
N ILE A 142 -3.57 15.72 -14.96
CA ILE A 142 -4.28 16.20 -13.79
C ILE A 142 -3.73 15.45 -12.58
N ILE A 143 -3.50 16.17 -11.48
CA ILE A 143 -3.29 15.56 -10.18
C ILE A 143 -4.61 15.53 -9.40
N ARG A 144 -4.84 14.43 -8.71
CA ARG A 144 -6.00 14.20 -7.85
C ARG A 144 -5.53 13.68 -6.51
N SER A 145 -6.04 14.23 -5.41
CA SER A 145 -5.84 13.66 -4.08
C SER A 145 -6.55 12.31 -3.96
N ARG A 146 -5.91 11.34 -3.31
CA ARG A 146 -6.54 10.05 -3.01
C ARG A 146 -7.26 10.14 -1.65
N GLN A 147 -8.18 9.22 -1.38
CA GLN A 147 -8.85 9.15 -0.07
C GLN A 147 -7.98 8.52 1.04
N GLU A 148 -6.67 8.39 0.79
CA GLU A 148 -5.70 7.93 1.77
C GLU A 148 -5.28 9.12 2.63
N ASP A 149 -5.16 8.91 3.94
CA ASP A 149 -4.77 9.98 4.86
C ASP A 149 -3.32 10.42 4.56
N ALA A 150 -3.07 11.73 4.61
CA ALA A 150 -1.73 12.27 4.45
C ALA A 150 -0.83 11.85 5.62
N GLN A 151 0.47 11.76 5.36
CA GLN A 151 1.41 11.21 6.33
C GLN A 151 2.63 12.11 6.47
N MET A 152 3.14 12.18 7.70
CA MET A 152 4.45 12.74 7.96
C MET A 152 5.54 11.77 7.48
N ASN A 153 6.67 12.30 7.04
CA ASN A 153 7.85 11.48 6.73
C ASN A 153 8.44 10.87 8.01
N ILE A 154 7.95 9.70 8.39
CA ILE A 154 8.32 9.03 9.63
C ILE A 154 9.82 8.67 9.65
N THR A 155 10.39 8.32 8.49
CA THR A 155 11.83 8.07 8.38
C THR A 155 12.65 9.30 8.72
N LEU A 156 12.17 10.50 8.40
CA LEU A 156 12.82 11.73 8.83
C LEU A 156 12.71 11.93 10.36
N ILE A 157 11.53 11.76 10.94
CA ILE A 157 11.36 11.91 12.41
C ILE A 157 12.30 10.96 13.15
N GLU A 158 12.36 9.70 12.72
CA GLU A 158 13.23 8.72 13.35
C GLU A 158 14.71 9.03 13.13
N TYR A 159 15.10 9.50 11.94
CA TYR A 159 16.46 9.96 11.68
C TYR A 159 16.87 11.09 12.62
N LEU A 160 15.99 12.07 12.83
CA LEU A 160 16.21 13.17 13.77
C LEU A 160 16.35 12.68 15.21
N ARG A 161 15.55 11.68 15.60
CA ARG A 161 15.61 11.09 16.94
C ARG A 161 16.89 10.30 17.18
N GLN A 162 17.27 9.43 16.25
CA GLN A 162 18.43 8.54 16.41
C GLN A 162 19.76 9.28 16.27
N ASP A 163 19.92 10.09 15.21
CA ASP A 163 21.22 10.66 14.86
C ASP A 163 21.45 12.03 15.50
N HIS A 164 20.38 12.77 15.82
CA HIS A 164 20.46 14.13 16.34
C HIS A 164 19.85 14.30 17.74
N GLY A 165 19.23 13.27 18.31
CA GLY A 165 18.56 13.33 19.61
C GLY A 165 17.33 14.25 19.64
N ILE A 166 16.81 14.64 18.47
CA ILE A 166 15.66 15.55 18.35
C ILE A 166 14.40 14.70 18.32
N SER A 167 13.57 14.82 19.35
CA SER A 167 12.24 14.19 19.39
C SER A 167 11.18 15.21 19.01
N ILE A 168 10.29 14.83 18.10
CA ILE A 168 9.19 15.67 17.63
C ILE A 168 7.90 14.90 17.88
N ASP A 169 7.15 15.32 18.89
CA ASP A 169 5.89 14.71 19.28
C ASP A 169 4.70 15.46 18.68
N GLY A 170 3.55 14.80 18.57
CA GLY A 170 2.30 15.42 18.11
C GLY A 170 2.15 15.61 16.59
N LEU A 171 2.95 14.91 15.78
CA LEU A 171 2.86 14.91 14.32
C LEU A 171 2.42 13.56 13.71
N ASP A 172 2.02 12.60 14.56
CA ASP A 172 1.45 11.33 14.16
C ASP A 172 0.28 10.96 15.10
N PRO A 173 -1.00 11.12 14.68
CA PRO A 173 -1.42 11.62 13.37
C PRO A 173 -1.07 13.11 13.16
N LEU A 174 -1.08 13.56 11.90
CA LEU A 174 -0.86 14.97 11.58
C LEU A 174 -1.96 15.83 12.21
N PRO A 175 -1.63 17.02 12.77
CA PRO A 175 -2.64 17.93 13.29
C PRO A 175 -3.52 18.47 12.16
N GLU A 176 -4.81 18.55 12.42
CA GLU A 176 -5.83 19.02 11.48
C GLU A 176 -6.51 20.31 11.98
N ASP A 177 -6.94 21.16 11.05
CA ASP A 177 -7.76 22.34 11.28
C ASP A 177 -9.16 22.19 10.64
N GLU A 178 -9.90 23.30 10.44
CA GLU A 178 -11.25 23.25 9.83
C GLU A 178 -11.24 22.85 8.33
N HIS A 179 -10.08 22.89 7.66
CA HIS A 179 -9.95 22.74 6.21
C HIS A 179 -9.07 21.58 5.76
N GLY A 180 -8.31 20.97 6.68
CA GLY A 180 -7.43 19.85 6.37
C GLY A 180 -6.30 19.76 7.37
N ILE A 181 -5.08 19.62 6.88
CA ILE A 181 -3.87 19.50 7.70
C ILE A 181 -3.41 20.92 8.07
N ASP A 182 -3.17 21.17 9.36
CA ASP A 182 -2.58 22.44 9.81
C ASP A 182 -1.08 22.50 9.47
N LEU A 183 -0.76 22.73 8.20
CA LEU A 183 0.62 22.85 7.71
C LEU A 183 1.41 23.95 8.43
N PRO A 184 0.85 25.14 8.73
CA PRO A 184 1.54 26.13 9.54
C PRO A 184 1.99 25.58 10.91
N LEU A 185 1.12 24.86 11.63
CA LEU A 185 1.46 24.24 12.90
C LEU A 185 2.52 23.14 12.73
N VAL A 186 2.40 22.28 11.71
CA VAL A 186 3.40 21.24 11.41
C VAL A 186 4.77 21.88 11.17
N PHE A 187 4.85 22.88 10.29
CA PHE A 187 6.12 23.54 9.96
C PHE A 187 6.69 24.28 11.15
N ASN A 188 5.87 24.95 11.96
CA ASN A 188 6.34 25.62 13.16
C ASN A 188 6.86 24.63 14.21
N THR A 189 6.19 23.51 14.40
CA THR A 189 6.62 22.44 15.31
C THR A 189 8.00 21.89 14.90
N VAL A 190 8.18 21.58 13.61
CA VAL A 190 9.47 21.11 13.10
C VAL A 190 10.54 22.20 13.18
N ARG A 191 10.22 23.48 12.89
CA ARG A 191 11.16 24.62 13.04
C ARG A 191 11.66 24.74 14.47
N GLN A 192 10.76 24.67 15.45
CA GLN A 192 11.14 24.73 16.87
C GLN A 192 12.08 23.59 17.25
N ALA A 193 11.79 22.37 16.78
CA ALA A 193 12.62 21.20 17.06
C ALA A 193 14.03 21.30 16.48
N VAL A 194 14.22 21.98 15.34
CA VAL A 194 15.53 22.12 14.67
C VAL A 194 16.20 23.48 14.87
N MET A 195 15.62 24.39 15.66
CA MET A 195 16.10 25.77 15.82
C MET A 195 17.57 25.86 16.29
N GLY A 196 18.04 24.88 17.07
CA GLY A 196 19.42 24.81 17.55
C GLY A 196 20.44 24.34 16.50
N LYS A 197 20.02 23.91 15.30
CA LYS A 197 20.91 23.37 14.26
C LYS A 197 21.27 24.45 13.24
N LYS A 198 22.57 24.71 13.08
CA LYS A 198 23.07 25.76 12.19
C LYS A 198 22.76 25.46 10.72
N GLY A 199 22.15 26.41 10.03
CA GLY A 199 21.85 26.33 8.59
C GLY A 199 20.61 25.50 8.24
N TRP A 200 20.06 24.75 9.20
CA TRP A 200 18.85 23.97 9.01
C TRP A 200 17.65 24.92 8.90
N ASN A 201 16.77 24.64 7.95
CA ASN A 201 15.56 25.44 7.75
C ASN A 201 14.49 24.63 7.03
N ILE A 202 13.24 25.04 7.20
CA ILE A 202 12.13 24.51 6.40
C ILE A 202 11.99 25.37 5.14
N LEU A 203 11.98 24.70 3.99
CA LEU A 203 11.64 25.29 2.70
C LEU A 203 10.23 24.88 2.33
N GLU A 204 9.36 25.86 2.12
CA GLU A 204 7.95 25.64 1.74
C GLU A 204 7.83 25.43 0.24
N TYR A 205 8.41 24.33 -0.24
CA TYR A 205 8.30 23.90 -1.63
C TYR A 205 7.47 22.63 -1.73
N SER A 206 6.80 22.47 -2.87
CA SER A 206 6.01 21.29 -3.19
C SER A 206 6.55 20.52 -4.37
N PHE A 207 6.58 19.19 -4.24
CA PHE A 207 7.09 18.29 -5.27
C PHE A 207 6.15 17.11 -5.49
N ILE A 208 5.91 16.76 -6.74
CA ILE A 208 5.35 15.46 -7.10
C ILE A 208 6.50 14.48 -7.26
N GLY A 209 6.48 13.34 -6.58
CA GLY A 209 7.57 12.38 -6.65
C GLY A 209 7.18 10.98 -6.20
N LEU A 210 8.13 10.06 -6.43
CA LEU A 210 8.03 8.69 -5.93
C LEU A 210 8.76 8.58 -4.60
N PHE A 211 8.03 8.17 -3.57
CA PHE A 211 8.55 7.97 -2.23
C PHE A 211 8.10 6.59 -1.72
N SER A 212 9.04 5.82 -1.17
CA SER A 212 8.77 4.50 -0.61
C SER A 212 9.22 4.47 0.83
N PHE A 213 8.26 4.31 1.75
CA PHE A 213 8.49 4.30 3.20
C PHE A 213 8.12 2.96 3.84
N GLY A 214 7.62 1.99 3.06
CA GLY A 214 7.14 0.71 3.59
C GLY A 214 8.19 -0.06 4.40
N GLN A 215 9.46 0.01 4.01
CA GLN A 215 10.56 -0.61 4.75
C GLN A 215 10.72 -0.06 6.17
N PHE A 216 10.53 1.24 6.35
CA PHE A 216 10.65 1.86 7.66
C PHE A 216 9.47 1.47 8.57
N VAL A 217 8.24 1.51 8.04
CA VAL A 217 7.05 1.09 8.79
C VAL A 217 7.20 -0.36 9.26
N MET A 218 7.62 -1.26 8.35
CA MET A 218 7.92 -2.66 8.70
C MET A 218 8.99 -2.77 9.79
N TRP A 219 10.08 -2.02 9.69
CA TRP A 219 11.14 -2.04 10.71
C TRP A 219 10.63 -1.53 12.07
N ASN A 220 9.81 -0.47 12.08
CA ASN A 220 9.23 0.10 13.29
C ASN A 220 8.28 -0.90 13.98
N ASP A 221 7.42 -1.58 13.21
CA ASP A 221 6.56 -2.64 13.72
C ASP A 221 7.37 -3.81 14.27
N ILE A 222 8.40 -4.27 13.56
CA ILE A 222 9.27 -5.36 14.03
C ILE A 222 9.96 -4.99 15.35
N ARG A 223 10.45 -3.75 15.47
CA ARG A 223 11.14 -3.28 16.67
C ARG A 223 10.19 -3.14 17.86
N ASN A 224 9.07 -2.43 17.66
CA ASN A 224 8.18 -2.03 18.76
C ASN A 224 7.17 -3.12 19.13
N ARG A 225 6.79 -3.99 18.19
CA ARG A 225 5.82 -5.08 18.40
C ARG A 225 6.50 -6.46 18.42
N SER A 226 7.81 -6.53 18.62
CA SER A 226 8.58 -7.78 18.65
C SER A 226 7.98 -8.85 19.59
N GLY A 227 7.50 -8.43 20.77
CA GLY A 227 6.85 -9.31 21.74
C GLY A 227 5.55 -9.92 21.21
N GLU A 228 4.70 -9.13 20.56
CA GLU A 228 3.44 -9.59 19.94
C GLU A 228 3.72 -10.53 18.76
N LEU A 229 4.67 -10.15 17.90
CA LEU A 229 5.08 -10.94 16.74
C LEU A 229 5.58 -12.33 17.15
N LYS A 230 6.30 -12.40 18.28
CA LYS A 230 6.81 -13.66 18.84
C LYS A 230 5.71 -14.62 19.29
N ALA A 231 4.46 -14.16 19.51
CA ALA A 231 3.34 -15.05 19.83
C ALA A 231 3.01 -16.03 18.68
N ASN A 232 3.35 -15.67 17.44
CA ASN A 232 3.21 -16.59 16.31
C ASN A 232 4.34 -17.63 16.30
N LYS A 233 3.98 -18.91 16.24
CA LYS A 233 4.93 -20.04 16.27
C LYS A 233 6.00 -19.97 15.17
N VAL A 234 5.61 -19.59 13.95
CA VAL A 234 6.53 -19.48 12.80
C VAL A 234 7.51 -18.32 13.02
N VAL A 235 6.98 -17.18 13.45
CA VAL A 235 7.80 -15.97 13.69
C VAL A 235 8.79 -16.20 14.84
N SER A 236 8.35 -16.82 15.94
CA SER A 236 9.26 -17.18 17.05
C SER A 236 10.41 -18.05 16.58
N CYS A 237 10.15 -19.06 15.74
CA CYS A 237 11.19 -19.94 15.20
C CYS A 237 12.19 -19.18 14.32
N LEU A 238 11.71 -18.26 13.48
CA LEU A 238 12.56 -17.40 12.65
C LEU A 238 13.44 -16.47 13.49
N MET A 239 12.88 -15.87 14.55
CA MET A 239 13.62 -14.99 15.46
C MET A 239 14.67 -15.74 16.29
N GLU A 240 14.40 -16.99 16.66
CA GLU A 240 15.29 -17.82 17.49
C GLU A 240 16.31 -18.61 16.66
N GLY A 241 16.15 -18.66 15.33
CA GLY A 241 16.98 -19.46 14.43
C GLY A 241 16.86 -20.97 14.68
N LYS A 242 15.74 -21.43 15.25
CA LYS A 242 15.50 -22.83 15.63
C LYS A 242 14.13 -23.27 15.17
N VAL A 243 14.05 -24.47 14.62
CA VAL A 243 12.76 -25.11 14.32
C VAL A 243 12.21 -25.65 15.62
N SER A 244 11.05 -25.16 16.05
CA SER A 244 10.31 -25.72 17.19
C SER A 244 9.59 -26.99 16.76
N ASP A 245 9.55 -27.99 17.65
CA ASP A 245 8.70 -29.18 17.49
C ASP A 245 7.22 -28.81 17.27
N ALA A 246 6.79 -27.62 17.73
CA ALA A 246 5.44 -27.11 17.52
C ALA A 246 5.09 -26.83 16.04
N LEU A 247 6.09 -26.73 15.15
CA LEU A 247 5.92 -26.65 13.69
C LEU A 247 6.03 -28.02 13.02
N THR A 248 6.55 -29.03 13.74
CA THR A 248 6.69 -30.39 13.22
C THR A 248 5.40 -31.17 13.46
N GLY A 249 4.97 -31.91 12.45
CA GLY A 249 3.69 -32.58 12.46
C GLY A 249 3.59 -33.58 11.34
N GLU A 250 2.95 -34.71 11.60
CA GLU A 250 2.62 -35.65 10.55
C GLU A 250 1.55 -35.05 9.63
N PHE A 251 1.83 -35.12 8.34
CA PHE A 251 0.87 -34.87 7.28
C PHE A 251 0.17 -36.18 6.94
N ILE A 252 -1.11 -36.11 6.56
CA ILE A 252 -1.77 -37.27 5.95
C ILE A 252 -1.06 -37.51 4.62
N ALA A 253 -0.53 -38.73 4.42
CA ALA A 253 0.03 -39.13 3.14
C ALA A 253 -1.07 -39.15 2.08
N ASP A 254 -0.71 -38.86 0.83
CA ASP A 254 -1.63 -38.89 -0.31
C ASP A 254 -2.29 -40.26 -0.51
N THR A 255 -1.58 -41.34 -0.20
CA THR A 255 -2.11 -42.71 -0.20
C THR A 255 -3.19 -42.96 0.87
N ASP A 256 -3.13 -42.22 1.97
CA ASP A 256 -3.98 -42.44 3.14
C ASP A 256 -5.12 -41.42 3.24
N ILE A 257 -5.15 -40.42 2.34
CA ILE A 257 -6.14 -39.35 2.38
C ILE A 257 -7.56 -39.90 2.30
N ASP A 258 -7.73 -41.02 1.60
CA ASP A 258 -9.02 -41.62 1.37
C ASP A 258 -9.64 -42.28 2.60
N THR A 259 -8.79 -42.79 3.49
CA THR A 259 -9.19 -43.48 4.72
C THR A 259 -9.21 -42.54 5.91
N LYS A 260 -8.27 -41.57 5.96
CA LYS A 260 -8.09 -40.67 7.11
C LYS A 260 -8.92 -39.38 7.03
N LEU A 261 -9.36 -38.95 5.85
CA LEU A 261 -10.12 -37.71 5.68
C LEU A 261 -11.64 -37.95 5.76
N SER A 262 -12.29 -37.35 6.75
CA SER A 262 -13.75 -37.32 6.81
C SER A 262 -14.33 -36.29 5.84
N LEU A 263 -15.19 -36.74 4.93
CA LEU A 263 -15.90 -35.87 3.97
C LEU A 263 -16.93 -34.94 4.64
N LYS A 264 -17.34 -35.21 5.89
CA LYS A 264 -18.29 -34.36 6.63
C LYS A 264 -17.65 -33.09 7.19
N SER A 265 -16.35 -33.15 7.50
CA SER A 265 -15.60 -32.07 8.13
C SER A 265 -14.83 -31.19 7.14
N ILE A 266 -14.97 -31.43 5.84
CA ILE A 266 -14.25 -30.71 4.80
C ILE A 266 -15.22 -30.11 3.77
N ALA A 267 -14.93 -28.89 3.31
CA ALA A 267 -15.62 -28.27 2.18
C ALA A 267 -14.63 -27.97 1.06
N VAL A 268 -14.80 -28.66 -0.08
CA VAL A 268 -13.93 -28.58 -1.25
C VAL A 268 -14.80 -28.29 -2.49
N PRO A 269 -15.19 -27.02 -2.73
CA PRO A 269 -16.16 -26.66 -3.77
C PRO A 269 -15.60 -26.65 -5.20
N VAL A 270 -14.28 -26.79 -5.37
CA VAL A 270 -13.59 -26.88 -6.67
C VAL A 270 -12.80 -28.18 -6.71
N ASP A 271 -12.62 -28.77 -7.89
CA ASP A 271 -11.89 -30.03 -8.06
C ASP A 271 -10.56 -30.05 -7.28
N ALA A 272 -10.17 -31.19 -6.74
CA ALA A 272 -8.90 -31.35 -6.07
C ALA A 272 -8.38 -32.78 -6.27
N ASP A 273 -7.10 -32.90 -6.60
CA ASP A 273 -6.40 -34.19 -6.55
C ASP A 273 -6.01 -34.55 -5.10
N SER A 274 -5.51 -35.78 -4.89
CA SER A 274 -5.12 -36.28 -3.57
C SER A 274 -4.09 -35.39 -2.87
N SER A 275 -3.10 -34.88 -3.60
CA SER A 275 -2.06 -34.00 -3.06
C SER A 275 -2.62 -32.64 -2.60
N GLN A 276 -3.57 -32.10 -3.35
CA GLN A 276 -4.27 -30.87 -3.00
C GLN A 276 -5.19 -31.07 -1.79
N LEU A 277 -5.88 -32.21 -1.69
CA LEU A 277 -6.68 -32.58 -0.51
C LEU A 277 -5.82 -32.72 0.75
N CYS A 278 -4.61 -33.29 0.64
CA CYS A 278 -3.66 -33.35 1.75
C CYS A 278 -3.31 -31.95 2.27
N ALA A 279 -3.09 -30.98 1.37
CA ALA A 279 -2.82 -29.59 1.74
C ALA A 279 -4.03 -28.96 2.47
N VAL A 280 -5.25 -29.19 1.98
CA VAL A 280 -6.48 -28.68 2.64
C VAL A 280 -6.65 -29.30 4.03
N ALA A 281 -6.43 -30.61 4.18
CA ALA A 281 -6.51 -31.32 5.46
C ALA A 281 -5.45 -30.84 6.47
N ALA A 282 -4.22 -30.62 6.00
CA ALA A 282 -3.13 -30.08 6.83
C ALA A 282 -3.46 -28.68 7.35
N ALA A 283 -3.97 -27.79 6.48
CA ALA A 283 -4.41 -26.45 6.86
C ALA A 283 -5.59 -26.51 7.85
N ALA A 284 -6.57 -27.38 7.63
CA ALA A 284 -7.70 -27.58 8.53
C ALA A 284 -7.25 -27.96 9.95
N SER A 285 -6.23 -28.82 10.04
CA SER A 285 -5.60 -29.30 11.26
C SER A 285 -4.68 -28.27 11.94
N GLY A 286 -4.59 -27.04 11.42
CA GLY A 286 -3.79 -25.96 12.00
C GLY A 286 -2.29 -26.11 11.79
N ARG A 287 -1.85 -26.88 10.79
CA ARG A 287 -0.43 -27.03 10.44
C ARG A 287 0.07 -25.84 9.63
N SER A 288 1.32 -25.48 9.84
CA SER A 288 2.05 -24.52 9.00
C SER A 288 2.97 -25.29 8.06
N PHE A 289 2.91 -25.00 6.75
CA PHE A 289 3.67 -25.75 5.75
C PHE A 289 3.97 -24.88 4.52
N VAL A 290 4.96 -25.33 3.74
CA VAL A 290 5.27 -24.77 2.42
C VAL A 290 4.67 -25.68 1.37
N LEU A 291 3.81 -25.13 0.52
CA LEU A 291 3.21 -25.86 -0.61
C LEU A 291 3.96 -25.55 -1.89
N HIS A 292 4.72 -26.52 -2.39
CA HIS A 292 5.38 -26.42 -3.69
C HIS A 292 4.43 -26.89 -4.80
N GLY A 293 4.19 -26.04 -5.79
CA GLY A 293 3.42 -26.40 -6.98
C GLY A 293 4.10 -25.89 -8.25
N PRO A 294 4.49 -26.75 -9.20
CA PRO A 294 4.95 -26.33 -10.52
C PRO A 294 3.92 -25.43 -11.26
N PRO A 295 4.34 -24.67 -12.29
CA PRO A 295 3.38 -23.93 -13.13
C PRO A 295 2.30 -24.86 -13.69
N GLY A 296 1.03 -24.45 -13.63
CA GLY A 296 -0.10 -25.24 -14.13
C GLY A 296 -0.72 -26.26 -13.16
N THR A 297 -0.13 -26.53 -11.99
CA THR A 297 -0.62 -27.58 -11.06
C THR A 297 -1.75 -27.15 -10.12
N GLY A 298 -2.59 -26.19 -10.54
CA GLY A 298 -3.78 -25.82 -9.76
C GLY A 298 -3.53 -25.09 -8.42
N LYS A 299 -2.35 -24.48 -8.18
CA LYS A 299 -2.07 -23.76 -6.91
C LYS A 299 -3.18 -22.82 -6.43
N SER A 300 -3.72 -21.97 -7.33
CA SER A 300 -4.79 -21.04 -6.97
C SER A 300 -6.11 -21.73 -6.65
N GLN A 301 -6.33 -22.91 -7.22
CA GLN A 301 -7.47 -23.78 -6.92
C GLN A 301 -7.30 -24.47 -5.56
N THR A 302 -6.10 -24.95 -5.23
CA THR A 302 -5.78 -25.43 -3.87
C THR A 302 -5.98 -24.34 -2.82
N ILE A 303 -5.53 -23.10 -3.09
CA ILE A 303 -5.75 -21.95 -2.20
C ILE A 303 -7.24 -21.67 -2.01
N THR A 304 -8.02 -21.70 -3.10
CA THR A 304 -9.47 -21.49 -3.04
C THR A 304 -10.15 -22.51 -2.13
N ASN A 305 -9.79 -23.79 -2.26
CA ASN A 305 -10.31 -24.86 -1.42
C ASN A 305 -9.86 -24.72 0.05
N MET A 306 -8.62 -24.32 0.31
CA MET A 306 -8.15 -24.06 1.67
C MET A 306 -8.94 -22.93 2.35
N ILE A 307 -9.21 -21.83 1.64
CA ILE A 307 -9.99 -20.70 2.14
C ILE A 307 -11.45 -21.11 2.38
N ALA A 308 -12.08 -21.76 1.40
CA ALA A 308 -13.46 -22.23 1.51
C ALA A 308 -13.64 -23.19 2.70
N ASN A 309 -12.71 -24.12 2.88
CA ASN A 309 -12.72 -25.06 3.99
C ASN A 309 -12.52 -24.37 5.34
N ALA A 310 -11.64 -23.37 5.43
CA ALA A 310 -11.45 -22.61 6.66
C ALA A 310 -12.72 -21.84 7.05
N LEU A 311 -13.38 -21.19 6.08
CA LEU A 311 -14.65 -20.49 6.27
C LEU A 311 -15.78 -21.45 6.71
N TYR A 312 -15.87 -22.63 6.07
CA TYR A 312 -16.83 -23.68 6.46
C TYR A 312 -16.65 -24.11 7.93
N ASN A 313 -15.41 -24.13 8.41
CA ASN A 313 -15.07 -24.45 9.80
C ASN A 313 -15.11 -23.20 10.74
N GLY A 314 -15.72 -22.09 10.32
CA GLY A 314 -15.90 -20.88 11.13
C GLY A 314 -14.62 -20.09 11.40
N LYS A 315 -13.55 -20.31 10.63
CA LYS A 315 -12.28 -19.59 10.77
C LYS A 315 -12.24 -18.36 9.85
N SER A 316 -11.50 -17.33 10.26
CA SER A 316 -11.11 -16.23 9.38
C SER A 316 -9.78 -16.53 8.68
N VAL A 317 -9.58 -15.95 7.50
CA VAL A 317 -8.36 -16.14 6.70
C VAL A 317 -7.82 -14.80 6.23
N LEU A 318 -6.55 -14.53 6.52
CA LEU A 318 -5.79 -13.44 5.90
C LEU A 318 -4.96 -14.01 4.75
N PHE A 319 -5.35 -13.70 3.52
CA PHE A 319 -4.60 -14.10 2.33
C PHE A 319 -3.68 -12.95 1.88
N VAL A 320 -2.37 -13.20 1.90
CA VAL A 320 -1.35 -12.22 1.50
C VAL A 320 -0.59 -12.75 0.29
N ALA A 321 -0.38 -11.90 -0.70
CA ALA A 321 0.47 -12.19 -1.85
C ALA A 321 1.22 -10.93 -2.27
N GLU A 322 2.41 -11.11 -2.84
CA GLU A 322 3.24 -10.01 -3.34
C GLU A 322 2.56 -9.28 -4.50
N LYS A 323 2.04 -10.03 -5.48
CA LYS A 323 1.49 -9.47 -6.71
C LYS A 323 -0.03 -9.37 -6.69
N MET A 324 -0.54 -8.22 -7.13
CA MET A 324 -1.98 -7.95 -7.30
C MET A 324 -2.68 -8.97 -8.21
N ALA A 325 -1.99 -9.49 -9.22
CA ALA A 325 -2.54 -10.50 -10.11
C ALA A 325 -2.90 -11.80 -9.37
N ALA A 326 -2.10 -12.22 -8.38
CA ALA A 326 -2.39 -13.42 -7.61
C ALA A 326 -3.63 -13.24 -6.72
N LEU A 327 -3.77 -12.07 -6.09
CA LEU A 327 -4.92 -11.69 -5.27
C LEU A 327 -6.21 -11.73 -6.10
N LYS A 328 -6.22 -11.07 -7.27
CA LYS A 328 -7.37 -11.05 -8.19
C LYS A 328 -7.76 -12.43 -8.70
N VAL A 329 -6.80 -13.32 -8.97
CA VAL A 329 -7.08 -14.68 -9.44
C VAL A 329 -7.81 -15.49 -8.37
N VAL A 330 -7.35 -15.43 -7.12
CA VAL A 330 -7.98 -16.16 -6.01
C VAL A 330 -9.36 -15.57 -5.69
N GLN A 331 -9.47 -14.24 -5.62
CA GLN A 331 -10.76 -13.57 -5.41
C GLN A 331 -11.79 -13.95 -6.48
N LYS A 332 -11.42 -13.91 -7.77
CA LYS A 332 -12.33 -14.33 -8.84
C LYS A 332 -12.80 -15.78 -8.68
N ARG A 333 -11.93 -16.69 -8.20
CA ARG A 333 -12.31 -18.07 -7.93
C ARG A 333 -13.27 -18.19 -6.74
N LEU A 334 -13.03 -17.44 -5.65
CA LEU A 334 -13.94 -17.36 -4.51
C LEU A 334 -15.31 -16.79 -4.92
N ALA A 335 -15.33 -15.76 -5.77
CA ALA A 335 -16.56 -15.19 -6.31
C ALA A 335 -17.35 -16.20 -7.16
N ASN A 336 -16.65 -16.98 -8.01
CA ASN A 336 -17.28 -18.01 -8.84
C ASN A 336 -17.97 -19.12 -8.02
N ILE A 337 -17.55 -19.35 -6.77
CA ILE A 337 -18.17 -20.32 -5.84
C ILE A 337 -19.11 -19.65 -4.82
N GLY A 338 -19.44 -18.37 -5.01
CA GLY A 338 -20.39 -17.64 -4.18
C GLY A 338 -19.82 -17.13 -2.85
N LEU A 339 -18.49 -17.12 -2.67
CA LEU A 339 -17.84 -16.63 -1.45
C LEU A 339 -17.40 -15.15 -1.53
N ASP A 340 -17.75 -14.43 -2.61
CA ASP A 340 -17.46 -12.99 -2.76
C ASP A 340 -17.92 -12.15 -1.56
N PRO A 341 -19.14 -12.34 -1.00
CA PRO A 341 -19.60 -11.51 0.11
C PRO A 341 -18.82 -11.69 1.42
N PHE A 342 -18.01 -12.75 1.52
CA PHE A 342 -17.15 -13.02 2.68
C PHE A 342 -15.71 -12.54 2.47
N CYS A 343 -15.41 -11.94 1.31
CA CYS A 343 -14.10 -11.40 0.99
C CYS A 343 -14.06 -9.90 1.31
N LEU A 344 -13.02 -9.46 2.02
CA LEU A 344 -12.72 -8.04 2.22
C LEU A 344 -11.38 -7.73 1.54
N GLU A 345 -11.40 -6.86 0.53
CA GLU A 345 -10.19 -6.49 -0.21
C GLU A 345 -9.45 -5.34 0.46
N LEU A 346 -8.32 -5.66 1.10
CA LEU A 346 -7.40 -4.66 1.67
C LEU A 346 -6.28 -4.36 0.66
N HIS A 347 -6.59 -3.59 -0.38
CA HIS A 347 -5.60 -3.08 -1.34
C HIS A 347 -5.47 -1.57 -1.22
N SER A 348 -4.24 -1.07 -1.14
CA SER A 348 -3.91 0.38 -1.07
C SER A 348 -4.70 1.21 -2.09
N ASN A 349 -4.93 0.71 -3.30
CA ASN A 349 -5.64 1.47 -4.34
C ASN A 349 -7.18 1.49 -4.30
N LYS A 350 -7.85 0.80 -3.37
CA LYS A 350 -9.32 0.66 -3.40
C LYS A 350 -10.04 0.71 -2.06
N THR A 351 -9.34 0.94 -0.97
CA THR A 351 -9.96 1.12 0.34
C THR A 351 -10.49 2.55 0.47
N ASN A 352 -11.34 2.99 -0.47
CA ASN A 352 -12.25 4.10 -0.15
C ASN A 352 -12.97 3.65 1.12
N LYS A 353 -12.97 4.46 2.19
CA LYS A 353 -13.72 4.14 3.42
C LYS A 353 -15.15 3.69 3.06
N SER A 354 -15.75 4.32 2.04
CA SER A 354 -17.05 3.93 1.47
C SER A 354 -17.10 2.56 0.79
N ALA A 355 -16.05 2.13 0.08
CA ALA A 355 -15.97 0.81 -0.55
C ALA A 355 -15.86 -0.30 0.50
N VAL A 356 -15.01 -0.13 1.51
CA VAL A 356 -14.93 -1.05 2.66
C VAL A 356 -16.26 -1.14 3.38
N LEU A 357 -16.88 0.00 3.68
CA LEU A 357 -18.19 0.03 4.32
C LEU A 357 -19.24 -0.68 3.46
N SER A 358 -19.17 -0.54 2.13
CA SER A 358 -20.05 -1.27 1.22
C SER A 358 -19.81 -2.78 1.25
N GLU A 359 -18.56 -3.24 1.27
CA GLU A 359 -18.22 -4.66 1.39
C GLU A 359 -18.68 -5.24 2.73
N LEU A 360 -18.46 -4.52 3.83
CA LEU A 360 -18.96 -4.90 5.16
C LEU A 360 -20.49 -4.98 5.19
N ASN A 361 -21.19 -4.02 4.58
CA ASN A 361 -22.65 -4.06 4.48
C ASN A 361 -23.13 -5.27 3.67
N LYS A 362 -22.50 -5.59 2.53
CA LYS A 362 -22.81 -6.80 1.75
C LYS A 362 -22.63 -8.08 2.58
N ALA A 363 -21.56 -8.16 3.36
CA ALA A 363 -21.31 -9.30 4.24
C ALA A 363 -22.40 -9.45 5.31
N LEU A 364 -22.83 -8.33 5.92
CA LEU A 364 -23.90 -8.30 6.92
C LEU A 364 -25.26 -8.72 6.34
N GLU A 365 -25.59 -8.29 5.13
CA GLU A 365 -26.83 -8.70 4.44
C GLU A 365 -26.83 -10.19 4.07
N THR A 366 -25.65 -10.76 3.83
CA THR A 366 -25.49 -12.18 3.44
C THR A 366 -25.65 -13.13 4.63
N ALA A 367 -25.54 -12.65 5.88
CA ALA A 367 -25.52 -13.46 7.10
C ALA A 367 -26.80 -14.26 7.42
N GLN A 368 -27.80 -14.31 6.53
CA GLN A 368 -28.94 -15.22 6.60
C GLN A 368 -28.68 -16.57 5.90
N VAL A 369 -27.45 -17.10 5.95
CA VAL A 369 -27.12 -18.40 5.35
C VAL A 369 -27.76 -19.52 6.18
N LYS A 370 -28.73 -20.23 5.58
CA LYS A 370 -29.30 -21.45 6.16
C LYS A 370 -28.22 -22.53 6.27
N SER A 371 -28.21 -23.27 7.38
CA SER A 371 -27.42 -24.49 7.53
C SER A 371 -27.68 -25.40 6.32
N PRO A 372 -26.65 -25.97 5.67
CA PRO A 372 -26.84 -26.83 4.54
C PRO A 372 -27.33 -28.20 5.04
N GLU A 373 -28.64 -28.33 5.26
CA GLU A 373 -29.31 -29.57 5.66
C GLU A 373 -28.94 -30.76 4.75
N GLN A 374 -28.58 -30.46 3.49
CA GLN A 374 -28.19 -31.44 2.47
C GLN A 374 -26.70 -31.81 2.45
N HIS A 375 -25.83 -31.08 3.17
CA HIS A 375 -24.38 -31.33 3.12
C HIS A 375 -24.04 -32.70 3.73
N ALA A 376 -24.57 -33.00 4.91
CA ALA A 376 -24.32 -34.27 5.58
C ALA A 376 -24.78 -35.47 4.74
N ALA A 377 -25.97 -35.38 4.14
CA ALA A 377 -26.52 -36.43 3.27
C ALA A 377 -25.68 -36.63 2.00
N THR A 378 -25.19 -35.54 1.40
CA THR A 378 -24.32 -35.61 0.21
C THR A 378 -22.95 -36.20 0.56
N ALA A 379 -22.38 -35.81 1.70
CA ALA A 379 -21.13 -36.36 2.20
C ALA A 379 -21.23 -37.87 2.48
N ASP A 380 -22.36 -38.33 3.04
CA ASP A 380 -22.62 -39.76 3.25
C ASP A 380 -22.72 -40.54 1.93
N LYS A 381 -23.40 -39.97 0.92
CA LYS A 381 -23.48 -40.57 -0.41
C LYS A 381 -22.09 -40.70 -1.06
N LEU A 382 -21.30 -39.63 -1.03
CA LEU A 382 -19.94 -39.62 -1.59
C LEU A 382 -19.01 -40.59 -0.86
N ALA A 383 -19.14 -40.72 0.46
CA ALA A 383 -18.36 -41.69 1.23
C ALA A 383 -18.66 -43.13 0.80
N GLN A 384 -19.93 -43.46 0.52
CA GLN A 384 -20.32 -44.78 0.01
C GLN A 384 -19.78 -45.04 -1.40
N GLU A 385 -19.86 -44.06 -2.30
CA GLU A 385 -19.32 -44.18 -3.67
C GLU A 385 -17.80 -44.35 -3.64
N LYS A 386 -17.10 -43.59 -2.80
CA LYS A 386 -15.66 -43.70 -2.58
C LYS A 386 -15.26 -45.08 -2.05
N ALA A 387 -15.97 -45.61 -1.06
CA ALA A 387 -15.71 -46.95 -0.53
C ALA A 387 -15.88 -48.04 -1.60
N LYS A 388 -16.89 -47.92 -2.48
CA LYS A 388 -17.07 -48.85 -3.61
C LYS A 388 -15.91 -48.78 -4.59
N LEU A 389 -15.45 -47.59 -4.96
CA LEU A 389 -14.31 -47.43 -5.88
C LEU A 389 -13.02 -48.00 -5.29
N ASN A 390 -12.74 -47.74 -4.01
CA ASN A 390 -11.53 -48.26 -3.37
C ASN A 390 -11.56 -49.78 -3.26
N SER A 391 -12.73 -50.39 -3.02
CA SER A 391 -12.86 -51.85 -3.02
C SER A 391 -12.50 -52.53 -4.35
N VAL A 392 -12.59 -51.81 -5.48
CA VAL A 392 -12.19 -52.31 -6.81
C VAL A 392 -10.68 -52.18 -7.03
N ILE A 393 -10.04 -51.18 -6.41
CA ILE A 393 -8.59 -50.95 -6.52
C ILE A 393 -7.81 -51.91 -5.60
N GLU A 394 -8.39 -52.24 -4.44
CA GLU A 394 -7.80 -53.14 -3.44
C GLU A 394 -8.01 -54.64 -3.75
N ALA A 395 -8.95 -54.97 -4.64
CA ALA A 395 -9.24 -56.33 -5.13
C ALA A 395 -8.35 -56.70 -6.32
#